data_AF-A0AAU4VXH3-F1
#
_entry.id   AF-A0AAU4VXH3-F1
#
_cell.length_a   1.000
_cell.length_b   1.000
_cell.length_c   1.000
_cell.angle_alpha   90.00
_cell.angle_beta   90.00
_cell.angle_gamma   90.00
#
_symmetry.space_group_name_H-M   'P 1'
#
loop_
_entity.id
_entity.type
_entity.pdbx_description
1 polymer ?
#
loop_
_entity_poly.entity_id
_entity_poly.type
_entity_poly.pdbx_seq_one_letter_code
_entity_poly.pdbx_strand_id
1 'polypeptide(L)'
;MPAAARPDLASAWARVEALAERTGRDPAEVLSPERLSRLCGVEPTLVPRVVAGTAPGVPLCLRVHRRFLRLRATRRDKHGREWSLAAIAEDFRAPGASLGPLNAGTGLPRLGHAAGVQRFFGVYAGFLLADSQCAVERALAATGSGSGAAPDLGHLSYLTGMPPYDIRLTLDGAPPRLPLKEQVHQRFEHLRRTRPRADGQPHSLAAIAHSFHASGQSLTRLARGEGLPNLAAAAGIQRFYGVDGGFLLADDTEALATALAGIGHELETAGRNAENPMLAVLRAHDVRSIVTRAGRLSPAGWKSLADHLDDLLAREGVLVRPGAGLERAHPMAVPDDLKAAEGGAP
;
A
#
# COMPACT_ATOMS: atom_id res chain seq x y z
N MET A 1 36.28 4.06 -10.89
CA MET A 1 34.90 4.11 -10.34
C MET A 1 34.90 5.16 -9.24
N PRO A 2 34.16 6.28 -9.37
CA PRO A 2 34.08 7.24 -8.28
C PRO A 2 33.47 6.55 -7.06
N ALA A 3 34.07 6.75 -5.88
CA ALA A 3 33.48 6.29 -4.63
C ALA A 3 32.06 6.86 -4.54
N ALA A 4 31.05 5.98 -4.41
CA ALA A 4 29.68 6.42 -4.20
C ALA A 4 29.65 7.46 -3.09
N ALA A 5 29.00 8.61 -3.33
CA ALA A 5 28.90 9.67 -2.36
C ALA A 5 28.34 9.08 -1.05
N ARG A 6 29.04 9.29 0.07
CA ARG A 6 28.56 8.80 1.36
C ARG A 6 27.22 9.47 1.66
N PRO A 7 26.23 8.71 2.14
CA PRO A 7 24.92 9.28 2.44
C PRO A 7 25.03 10.31 3.57
N ASP A 8 24.38 11.46 3.39
CA ASP A 8 24.27 12.49 4.43
C ASP A 8 23.19 12.09 5.45
N LEU A 9 23.61 11.29 6.44
CA LEU A 9 22.73 10.76 7.46
C LEU A 9 22.22 11.83 8.43
N ALA A 10 22.98 12.91 8.66
CA ALA A 10 22.57 13.99 9.54
C ALA A 10 21.41 14.78 8.92
N SER A 11 21.50 15.11 7.63
CA SER A 11 20.38 15.71 6.89
C SER A 11 19.20 14.76 6.78
N ALA A 12 19.42 13.45 6.58
CA ALA A 12 18.33 12.47 6.58
C ALA A 12 17.61 12.42 7.92
N TRP A 13 18.35 12.44 9.04
CA TRP A 13 17.79 12.48 10.39
C TRP A 13 16.92 13.71 10.63
N ALA A 14 17.46 14.91 10.36
CA ALA A 14 16.73 16.17 10.54
C ALA A 14 15.44 16.24 9.70
N ARG A 15 15.46 15.67 8.48
CA ARG A 15 14.24 15.57 7.64
C ARG A 15 13.16 14.69 8.28
N VAL A 16 13.54 13.56 8.88
CA VAL A 16 12.60 12.67 9.56
C VAL A 16 12.04 13.32 10.82
N GLU A 17 12.87 14.04 11.57
CA GLU A 17 12.46 14.81 12.76
C GLU A 17 11.41 15.87 12.40
N ALA A 18 11.71 16.73 11.42
CA ALA A 18 10.76 17.74 10.94
C ALA A 18 9.47 17.14 10.35
N LEU A 19 9.53 15.93 9.80
CA LEU A 19 8.33 15.23 9.35
C LEU A 19 7.51 14.69 10.53
N ALA A 20 8.15 14.11 11.53
CA ALA A 20 7.48 13.63 12.74
C ALA A 20 6.71 14.78 13.41
N GLU A 21 7.36 15.92 13.60
CA GLU A 21 6.74 17.13 14.17
C GLU A 21 5.52 17.59 13.37
N ARG A 22 5.66 17.74 12.03
CA ARG A 22 4.55 18.17 11.16
C ARG A 22 3.37 17.18 11.14
N THR A 23 3.63 15.92 11.45
CA THR A 23 2.60 14.86 11.49
C THR A 23 2.09 14.57 12.91
N GLY A 24 2.48 15.38 13.90
CA GLY A 24 2.05 15.24 15.28
C GLY A 24 2.59 13.98 15.98
N ARG A 25 3.67 13.38 15.48
CA ARG A 25 4.35 12.24 16.11
C ARG A 25 5.54 12.74 16.92
N ASP A 26 5.84 12.07 18.02
CA ASP A 26 7.03 12.35 18.81
C ASP A 26 8.30 11.94 18.03
N PRO A 27 9.21 12.88 17.70
CA PRO A 27 10.47 12.54 17.05
C PRO A 27 11.31 11.54 17.85
N ALA A 28 11.25 11.58 19.19
CA ALA A 28 12.00 10.65 20.04
C ALA A 28 11.51 9.20 19.89
N GLU A 29 10.22 9.00 19.65
CA GLU A 29 9.66 7.68 19.35
C GLU A 29 10.08 7.21 17.95
N VAL A 30 9.92 8.09 16.94
CA VAL A 30 10.20 7.79 15.53
C VAL A 30 11.68 7.50 15.29
N LEU A 31 12.57 8.26 15.93
CA LEU A 31 14.02 8.19 15.77
C LEU A 31 14.70 7.44 16.92
N SER A 32 13.94 6.71 17.75
CA SER A 32 14.51 5.90 18.82
C SER A 32 15.58 4.93 18.29
N PRO A 33 16.78 4.88 18.91
CA PRO A 33 17.85 3.98 18.49
C PRO A 33 17.41 2.51 18.45
N GLU A 34 16.50 2.10 19.35
CA GLU A 34 15.93 0.76 19.40
C GLU A 34 15.12 0.44 18.15
N ARG A 35 14.26 1.36 17.72
CA ARG A 35 13.44 1.21 16.51
C ARG A 35 14.31 1.17 15.26
N LEU A 36 15.23 2.13 15.13
CA LEU A 36 16.17 2.15 14.00
C LEU A 36 17.02 0.88 13.97
N SER A 37 17.46 0.40 15.14
CA SER A 37 18.18 -0.86 15.27
C SER A 37 17.37 -2.06 14.79
N ARG A 38 16.06 -2.13 15.07
CA ARG A 38 15.18 -3.19 14.53
C ARG A 38 15.10 -3.16 13.01
N LEU A 39 15.05 -1.96 12.42
CA LEU A 39 14.94 -1.75 10.97
C LEU A 39 16.24 -2.03 10.21
N CYS A 40 17.40 -1.67 10.76
CA CYS A 40 18.69 -1.76 10.08
C CYS A 40 19.64 -2.86 10.59
N GLY A 41 19.36 -3.43 11.77
CA GLY A 41 20.20 -4.44 12.41
C GLY A 41 21.50 -3.90 13.03
N VAL A 42 21.75 -2.59 13.00
CA VAL A 42 22.87 -1.96 13.73
C VAL A 42 22.53 -1.90 15.22
N GLU A 43 23.50 -2.15 16.09
CA GLU A 43 23.28 -2.05 17.54
C GLU A 43 22.76 -0.66 17.94
N PRO A 44 21.78 -0.53 18.86
CA PRO A 44 21.17 0.75 19.22
C PRO A 44 22.21 1.80 19.61
N THR A 45 23.20 1.42 20.42
CA THR A 45 24.27 2.30 20.87
C THR A 45 25.21 2.77 19.76
N LEU A 46 25.25 2.07 18.62
CA LEU A 46 26.03 2.44 17.45
C LEU A 46 25.24 3.33 16.48
N VAL A 47 23.91 3.30 16.49
CA VAL A 47 23.08 4.09 15.54
C VAL A 47 23.43 5.59 15.59
N PRO A 48 23.44 6.27 16.76
CA PRO A 48 23.80 7.69 16.81
C PRO A 48 25.23 7.96 16.32
N ARG A 49 26.16 7.03 16.61
CA ARG A 49 27.56 7.14 16.17
C ARG A 49 27.70 6.99 14.66
N VAL A 50 26.90 6.13 14.04
CA VAL A 50 26.88 5.95 12.58
C VAL A 50 26.34 7.21 11.92
N VAL A 51 25.25 7.78 12.44
CA VAL A 51 24.67 9.05 11.97
C VAL A 51 25.68 10.19 12.08
N ALA A 52 26.38 10.29 13.22
CA ALA A 52 27.43 11.28 13.43
C ALA A 52 28.73 11.03 12.64
N GLY A 53 28.84 9.91 11.90
CA GLY A 53 30.06 9.54 11.18
C GLY A 53 31.24 9.13 12.06
N THR A 54 31.02 8.86 13.35
CA THR A 54 32.05 8.52 14.36
C THR A 54 32.10 7.04 14.72
N ALA A 55 31.27 6.21 14.06
CA ALA A 55 31.26 4.77 14.29
C ALA A 55 32.51 4.09 13.71
N PRO A 56 33.13 3.14 14.43
CA PRO A 56 34.27 2.40 13.92
C PRO A 56 33.84 1.47 12.77
N GLY A 57 34.77 1.23 11.84
CA GLY A 57 34.59 0.21 10.81
C GLY A 57 34.51 -1.19 11.44
N VAL A 58 33.39 -1.88 11.27
CA VAL A 58 33.21 -3.25 11.76
C VAL A 58 33.43 -4.22 10.59
N PRO A 59 34.27 -5.27 10.73
CA PRO A 59 34.45 -6.29 9.69
C PRO A 59 33.13 -6.92 9.24
N LEU A 60 33.02 -7.25 7.95
CA LEU A 60 31.78 -7.77 7.37
C LEU A 60 31.25 -9.01 8.11
N CYS A 61 32.12 -9.98 8.40
CA CYS A 61 31.75 -11.20 9.14
C CYS A 61 31.10 -10.89 10.50
N LEU A 62 31.67 -9.96 11.25
CA LEU A 62 31.17 -9.55 12.55
C LEU A 62 29.85 -8.77 12.44
N ARG A 63 29.70 -7.91 11.42
CA ARG A 63 28.42 -7.22 11.16
C ARG A 63 27.31 -8.20 10.84
N VAL A 64 27.57 -9.12 9.91
CA VAL A 64 26.60 -10.12 9.44
C VAL A 64 26.19 -11.03 10.60
N HIS A 65 27.15 -11.51 11.39
CA HIS A 65 26.90 -12.30 12.60
C HIS A 65 26.03 -11.55 13.63
N ARG A 66 26.42 -10.31 13.99
CA ARG A 66 25.66 -9.49 14.94
C ARG A 66 24.24 -9.23 14.46
N ARG A 67 24.05 -8.91 13.18
CA ARG A 67 22.74 -8.73 12.57
C ARG A 67 21.90 -10.01 12.63
N PHE A 68 22.49 -11.16 12.35
CA PHE A 68 21.79 -12.44 12.45
C PHE A 68 21.33 -12.74 13.89
N LEU A 69 22.21 -12.52 14.89
CA LEU A 69 21.84 -12.67 16.30
C LEU A 69 20.75 -11.66 16.70
N ARG A 70 20.85 -10.41 16.25
CA ARG A 70 19.84 -9.37 16.48
C ARG A 70 18.48 -9.76 15.91
N LEU A 71 18.44 -10.33 14.69
CA LEU A 71 17.20 -10.85 14.11
C LEU A 71 16.58 -11.93 15.01
N ARG A 72 17.37 -12.93 15.43
CA ARG A 72 16.92 -13.99 16.34
C ARG A 72 16.48 -13.44 17.70
N ALA A 73 17.15 -12.41 18.21
CA ALA A 73 16.88 -11.72 19.47
C ALA A 73 15.56 -10.93 19.46
N THR A 74 15.27 -10.26 18.35
CA THR A 74 14.18 -9.28 18.26
C THR A 74 12.93 -9.82 17.58
N ARG A 75 13.04 -10.90 16.80
CA ARG A 75 11.95 -11.50 16.05
C ARG A 75 11.78 -12.94 16.52
N ARG A 76 11.01 -13.10 17.60
CA ARG A 76 10.75 -14.36 18.28
C ARG A 76 9.64 -15.16 17.59
N ASP A 77 9.49 -16.43 17.95
CA ASP A 77 8.31 -17.22 17.57
C ASP A 77 7.06 -16.72 18.31
N LYS A 78 5.89 -17.27 17.98
CA LYS A 78 4.62 -16.90 18.63
C LYS A 78 4.55 -17.16 20.14
N HIS A 79 5.53 -17.89 20.70
CA HIS A 79 5.67 -18.16 22.13
C HIS A 79 6.77 -17.30 22.77
N GLY A 80 7.35 -16.34 22.05
CA GLY A 80 8.43 -15.49 22.53
C GLY A 80 9.81 -16.16 22.54
N ARG A 81 9.95 -17.35 21.95
CA ARG A 81 11.20 -18.12 21.93
C ARG A 81 12.06 -17.79 20.71
N GLU A 82 13.34 -18.12 20.80
CA GLU A 82 14.23 -18.06 19.64
C GLU A 82 13.88 -19.07 18.57
N TRP A 83 13.92 -18.63 17.32
CA TRP A 83 13.93 -19.54 16.20
C TRP A 83 15.20 -20.39 16.21
N SER A 84 15.01 -21.71 16.09
CA SER A 84 16.11 -22.66 15.92
C SER A 84 16.70 -22.51 14.51
N LEU A 85 18.00 -22.82 14.37
CA LEU A 85 18.66 -22.74 13.06
C LEU A 85 18.02 -23.70 12.04
N ALA A 86 17.52 -24.84 12.49
CA ALA A 86 16.80 -25.79 11.65
C ALA A 86 15.49 -25.19 11.12
N ALA A 87 14.69 -24.55 11.98
CA ALA A 87 13.44 -23.92 11.55
C ALA A 87 13.67 -22.79 10.54
N ILE A 88 14.72 -21.98 10.76
CA ILE A 88 15.10 -20.91 9.83
C ILE A 88 15.52 -21.49 8.47
N ALA A 89 16.38 -22.52 8.48
CA ALA A 89 16.92 -23.11 7.26
C ALA A 89 15.87 -23.87 6.44
N GLU A 90 14.93 -24.53 7.11
CA GLU A 90 13.83 -25.27 6.48
C GLU A 90 12.98 -24.36 5.58
N ASP A 91 12.74 -23.11 5.98
CA ASP A 91 11.95 -22.13 5.22
C ASP A 91 12.50 -21.85 3.82
N PHE A 92 13.81 -21.96 3.64
CA PHE A 92 14.47 -21.83 2.34
C PHE A 92 15.13 -23.13 1.86
N ARG A 93 14.62 -24.27 2.35
CA ARG A 93 14.99 -25.63 1.93
C ARG A 93 16.50 -25.91 2.02
N ALA A 94 17.11 -25.43 3.10
CA ALA A 94 18.51 -25.67 3.39
C ALA A 94 18.67 -26.55 4.65
N PRO A 95 19.76 -27.35 4.76
CA PRO A 95 20.05 -28.08 5.98
C PRO A 95 20.27 -27.12 7.16
N GLY A 96 19.74 -27.44 8.35
CA GLY A 96 19.90 -26.60 9.56
C GLY A 96 21.35 -26.26 9.92
N ALA A 97 22.28 -27.20 9.69
CA ALA A 97 23.71 -27.00 9.91
C ALA A 97 24.33 -25.90 9.02
N SER A 98 23.68 -25.52 7.91
CA SER A 98 24.17 -24.50 6.97
C SER A 98 24.28 -23.10 7.58
N LEU A 99 23.57 -22.85 8.70
CA LEU A 99 23.61 -21.59 9.44
C LEU A 99 24.57 -21.63 10.64
N GLY A 100 25.21 -22.77 10.92
CA GLY A 100 26.14 -22.94 12.04
C GLY A 100 27.30 -21.94 12.03
N PRO A 101 28.07 -21.80 10.92
CA PRO A 101 29.16 -20.84 10.84
C PRO A 101 28.71 -19.37 10.99
N LEU A 102 27.54 -19.03 10.45
CA LEU A 102 26.95 -17.70 10.63
C LEU A 102 26.59 -17.45 12.11
N ASN A 103 25.97 -18.43 12.76
CA ASN A 103 25.59 -18.35 14.17
C ASN A 103 26.81 -18.29 15.10
N ALA A 104 27.92 -18.94 14.74
CA ALA A 104 29.17 -18.91 15.50
C ALA A 104 30.04 -17.68 15.18
N GLY A 105 29.69 -16.90 14.15
CA GLY A 105 30.49 -15.76 13.69
C GLY A 105 31.79 -16.16 12.97
N THR A 106 31.91 -17.42 12.58
CA THR A 106 33.10 -17.99 11.93
C THR A 106 33.01 -18.01 10.40
N GLY A 107 31.85 -17.71 9.82
CA GLY A 107 31.66 -17.72 8.37
C GLY A 107 30.56 -16.79 7.87
N LEU A 108 30.63 -16.44 6.59
CA LEU A 108 29.58 -15.71 5.89
C LEU A 108 28.57 -16.69 5.26
N PRO A 109 27.28 -16.33 5.22
CA PRO A 109 26.29 -17.11 4.49
C PRO A 109 26.54 -16.98 2.98
N ARG A 110 26.23 -18.04 2.24
CA ARG A 110 26.06 -17.94 0.78
C ARG A 110 24.94 -16.94 0.46
N LEU A 111 25.00 -16.26 -0.69
CA LEU A 111 24.02 -15.25 -1.07
C LEU A 111 22.57 -15.77 -1.01
N GLY A 112 22.33 -17.00 -1.48
CA GLY A 112 21.00 -17.64 -1.38
C GLY A 112 20.52 -17.86 0.06
N HIS A 113 21.43 -18.22 0.98
CA HIS A 113 21.11 -18.39 2.40
C HIS A 113 20.88 -17.03 3.07
N ALA A 114 21.66 -16.01 2.72
CA ALA A 114 21.44 -14.65 3.21
C ALA A 114 20.06 -14.13 2.79
N ALA A 115 19.67 -14.33 1.53
CA ALA A 115 18.34 -14.00 1.03
C ALA A 115 17.26 -14.82 1.76
N GLY A 116 17.48 -16.12 1.98
CA GLY A 116 16.61 -17.00 2.75
C GLY A 116 16.35 -16.48 4.16
N VAL A 117 17.40 -16.19 4.92
CA VAL A 117 17.32 -15.62 6.27
C VAL A 117 16.61 -14.27 6.28
N GLN A 118 16.91 -13.40 5.31
CA GLN A 118 16.28 -12.08 5.22
C GLN A 118 14.77 -12.19 4.97
N ARG A 119 14.35 -13.05 4.03
CA ARG A 119 12.92 -13.35 3.83
C ARG A 119 12.30 -13.98 5.06
N PHE A 120 12.96 -14.96 5.68
CA PHE A 120 12.49 -15.62 6.89
C PHE A 120 12.22 -14.63 8.03
N PHE A 121 13.03 -13.58 8.17
CA PHE A 121 12.84 -12.54 9.19
C PHE A 121 12.07 -11.31 8.69
N GLY A 122 11.65 -11.29 7.43
CA GLY A 122 10.81 -10.23 6.87
C GLY A 122 11.57 -8.91 6.80
N VAL A 123 12.86 -8.99 6.48
CA VAL A 123 13.75 -7.83 6.33
C VAL A 123 14.17 -7.65 4.88
N TYR A 124 14.55 -6.42 4.54
CA TYR A 124 14.89 -6.05 3.17
C TYR A 124 16.07 -6.85 2.60
N ALA A 125 16.10 -6.96 1.27
CA ALA A 125 17.20 -7.57 0.54
C ALA A 125 18.50 -6.79 0.76
N GLY A 126 19.51 -7.44 1.35
CA GLY A 126 20.80 -6.83 1.69
C GLY A 126 20.94 -6.46 3.16
N PHE A 127 19.91 -6.68 3.99
CA PHE A 127 19.96 -6.40 5.43
C PHE A 127 21.19 -7.00 6.11
N LEU A 128 21.57 -8.24 5.80
CA LEU A 128 22.74 -8.84 6.43
C LEU A 128 24.06 -8.21 5.94
N LEU A 129 24.14 -7.87 4.66
CA LEU A 129 25.41 -7.54 3.98
C LEU A 129 25.73 -6.04 3.92
N ALA A 130 24.73 -5.17 4.07
CA ALA A 130 24.92 -3.72 4.00
C ALA A 130 25.98 -3.23 4.99
N ASP A 131 26.76 -2.19 4.65
CA ASP A 131 27.51 -1.48 5.67
C ASP A 131 26.56 -0.74 6.64
N SER A 132 27.10 -0.21 7.73
CA SER A 132 26.27 0.44 8.76
C SER A 132 25.62 1.72 8.26
N GLN A 133 26.29 2.49 7.39
CA GLN A 133 25.75 3.76 6.88
C GLN A 133 24.58 3.51 5.95
N CYS A 134 24.74 2.63 4.95
CA CYS A 134 23.65 2.25 4.04
C CYS A 134 22.46 1.63 4.79
N ALA A 135 22.71 0.86 5.85
CA ALA A 135 21.64 0.25 6.63
C ALA A 135 20.86 1.29 7.43
N VAL A 136 21.54 2.26 8.06
CA VAL A 136 20.90 3.35 8.81
C VAL A 136 20.16 4.30 7.87
N GLU A 137 20.75 4.64 6.71
CA GLU A 137 20.08 5.43 5.68
C GLU A 137 18.74 4.81 5.27
N ARG A 138 18.72 3.51 4.99
CA ARG A 138 17.50 2.79 4.63
C ARG A 138 16.47 2.81 5.76
N ALA A 139 16.90 2.67 7.01
CA ALA A 139 15.99 2.79 8.14
C ALA A 139 15.40 4.20 8.25
N LEU A 140 16.20 5.25 8.09
CA LEU A 140 15.72 6.64 8.09
C LEU A 140 14.77 6.92 6.91
N ALA A 141 15.04 6.34 5.73
CA ALA A 141 14.12 6.43 4.61
C ALA A 141 12.79 5.74 4.92
N ALA A 142 12.81 4.56 5.54
CA ALA A 142 11.61 3.84 5.96
C ALA A 142 10.80 4.59 7.03
N THR A 143 11.46 5.33 7.93
CA THR A 143 10.77 6.15 8.93
C THR A 143 10.21 7.45 8.35
N GLY A 144 10.89 8.04 7.37
CA GLY A 144 10.54 9.32 6.74
C GLY A 144 9.59 9.24 5.54
N SER A 145 9.23 8.05 5.04
CA SER A 145 8.36 7.92 3.85
C SER A 145 6.86 8.01 4.16
N GLY A 146 6.47 8.37 5.38
CA GLY A 146 5.06 8.60 5.71
C GLY A 146 4.56 9.90 5.08
N SER A 147 3.60 9.81 4.15
CA SER A 147 2.70 10.92 3.86
C SER A 147 2.20 11.53 5.17
N GLY A 148 1.90 12.83 5.19
CA GLY A 148 1.60 13.59 6.40
C GLY A 148 0.44 13.07 7.27
N ALA A 149 -0.33 12.10 6.75
CA ALA A 149 -1.33 11.36 7.50
C ALA A 149 -0.70 10.15 8.20
N ALA A 150 -1.05 9.92 9.47
CA ALA A 150 -0.82 8.61 10.10
C ALA A 150 -1.34 7.52 9.15
N PRO A 151 -0.59 6.41 8.93
CA PRO A 151 -1.04 5.36 8.03
C PRO A 151 -2.42 4.91 8.48
N ASP A 152 -3.41 4.93 7.58
CA ASP A 152 -4.72 4.37 7.86
C ASP A 152 -4.55 2.85 8.03
N LEU A 153 -4.36 2.44 9.28
CA LEU A 153 -4.13 1.04 9.63
C LEU A 153 -5.38 0.20 9.34
N GLY A 154 -6.57 0.81 9.31
CA GLY A 154 -7.80 0.15 8.92
C GLY A 154 -7.79 -0.19 7.43
N HIS A 155 -7.43 0.79 6.59
CA HIS A 155 -7.27 0.57 5.15
C HIS A 155 -6.15 -0.43 4.83
N LEU A 156 -4.98 -0.30 5.47
CA LEU A 156 -3.90 -1.28 5.31
C LEU A 156 -4.32 -2.67 5.79
N SER A 157 -5.11 -2.78 6.87
CA SER A 157 -5.67 -4.06 7.32
C SER A 157 -6.59 -4.66 6.27
N TYR A 158 -7.45 -3.85 5.64
CA TYR A 158 -8.34 -4.28 4.57
C TYR A 158 -7.58 -4.79 3.32
N LEU A 159 -6.47 -4.14 2.96
CA LEU A 159 -5.64 -4.49 1.80
C LEU A 159 -4.74 -5.71 2.02
N THR A 160 -4.28 -5.93 3.26
CA THR A 160 -3.27 -6.97 3.58
C THR A 160 -3.84 -8.19 4.29
N GLY A 161 -5.02 -8.05 4.91
CA GLY A 161 -5.57 -9.05 5.81
C GLY A 161 -4.89 -9.12 7.18
N MET A 162 -3.90 -8.25 7.45
CA MET A 162 -3.16 -8.19 8.72
C MET A 162 -3.94 -7.37 9.76
N PRO A 163 -3.89 -7.75 11.06
CA PRO A 163 -4.40 -6.89 12.13
C PRO A 163 -3.68 -5.54 12.20
N PRO A 164 -4.36 -4.42 12.57
CA PRO A 164 -3.72 -3.10 12.72
C PRO A 164 -2.49 -3.09 13.64
N TYR A 165 -2.53 -3.87 14.72
CA TYR A 165 -1.39 -4.02 15.64
C TYR A 165 -0.18 -4.67 14.96
N ASP A 166 -0.41 -5.73 14.18
CA ASP A 166 0.62 -6.47 13.44
C ASP A 166 1.23 -5.63 12.30
N ILE A 167 0.42 -4.76 11.69
CA ILE A 167 0.89 -3.76 10.72
C ILE A 167 1.86 -2.79 11.38
N ARG A 168 1.51 -2.25 12.57
CA ARG A 168 2.43 -1.36 13.32
C ARG A 168 3.74 -2.06 13.65
N LEU A 169 3.66 -3.29 14.16
CA LEU A 169 4.85 -4.09 14.46
C LEU A 169 5.71 -4.31 13.21
N THR A 170 5.09 -4.64 12.07
CA THR A 170 5.79 -4.82 10.79
C THR A 170 6.47 -3.53 10.32
N LEU A 171 5.77 -2.38 10.39
CA LEU A 171 6.34 -1.05 10.08
C LEU A 171 7.52 -0.69 11.00
N ASP A 172 7.50 -1.16 12.24
CA ASP A 172 8.59 -0.98 13.21
C ASP A 172 9.71 -2.03 13.07
N GLY A 173 9.65 -2.84 12.01
CA GLY A 173 10.63 -3.86 11.71
C GLY A 173 10.55 -5.07 12.64
N ALA A 174 9.43 -5.32 13.29
CA ALA A 174 9.20 -6.47 14.16
C ALA A 174 7.99 -7.30 13.68
N PRO A 175 7.95 -7.74 12.40
CA PRO A 175 6.77 -8.43 11.87
C PRO A 175 6.46 -9.67 12.74
N PRO A 176 5.20 -9.84 13.16
CA PRO A 176 4.79 -11.05 13.87
C PRO A 176 4.99 -12.25 12.95
N ARG A 177 5.47 -13.36 13.51
CA ARG A 177 5.69 -14.59 12.74
C ARG A 177 4.73 -15.66 13.19
N LEU A 178 3.63 -15.77 12.44
CA LEU A 178 2.69 -16.87 12.55
C LEU A 178 3.15 -18.03 11.65
N PRO A 179 2.89 -19.29 12.05
CA PRO A 179 2.97 -20.41 11.11
C PRO A 179 2.13 -20.10 9.87
N LEU A 180 2.66 -20.39 8.66
CA LEU A 180 1.99 -20.05 7.40
C LEU A 180 0.52 -20.50 7.35
N LYS A 181 0.23 -21.68 7.89
CA LYS A 181 -1.13 -22.23 7.99
C LYS A 181 -2.08 -21.34 8.81
N GLU A 182 -1.60 -20.77 9.90
CA GLU A 182 -2.34 -19.86 10.76
C GLU A 182 -2.54 -18.51 10.07
N GLN A 183 -1.50 -17.97 9.44
CA GLN A 183 -1.56 -16.73 8.65
C GLN A 183 -2.60 -16.85 7.51
N VAL A 184 -2.53 -17.92 6.72
CA VAL A 184 -3.43 -18.14 5.58
C VAL A 184 -4.87 -18.30 6.05
N HIS A 185 -5.09 -19.00 7.16
CA HIS A 185 -6.41 -19.11 7.79
C HIS A 185 -6.95 -17.74 8.22
N GLN A 186 -6.15 -16.93 8.93
CA GLN A 186 -6.55 -15.59 9.37
C GLN A 186 -6.88 -14.67 8.19
N ARG A 187 -6.05 -14.68 7.13
CA ARG A 187 -6.29 -13.88 5.92
C ARG A 187 -7.51 -14.35 5.15
N PHE A 188 -7.76 -15.66 5.08
CA PHE A 188 -8.99 -16.20 4.49
C PHE A 188 -10.24 -15.75 5.26
N GLU A 189 -10.24 -15.85 6.58
CA GLU A 189 -11.35 -15.36 7.42
C GLU A 189 -11.49 -13.83 7.35
N HIS A 190 -10.38 -13.11 7.17
CA HIS A 190 -10.42 -11.68 6.90
C HIS A 190 -11.20 -11.36 5.63
N LEU A 191 -10.91 -12.03 4.50
CA LEU A 191 -11.65 -11.84 3.25
C LEU A 191 -13.15 -12.09 3.44
N ARG A 192 -13.51 -13.19 4.12
CA ARG A 192 -14.91 -13.55 4.37
C ARG A 192 -15.67 -12.51 5.19
N ARG A 193 -14.98 -11.79 6.08
CA ARG A 193 -15.56 -10.77 6.96
C ARG A 193 -15.66 -9.40 6.29
N THR A 194 -14.63 -9.00 5.55
CA THR A 194 -14.54 -7.64 4.99
C THR A 194 -15.11 -7.51 3.59
N ARG A 195 -15.40 -8.64 2.93
CA ARG A 195 -16.01 -8.69 1.60
C ARG A 195 -17.25 -9.61 1.64
N PRO A 196 -18.30 -9.22 2.39
CA PRO A 196 -19.53 -9.98 2.44
C PRO A 196 -20.31 -9.85 1.13
N ARG A 197 -21.32 -10.70 0.97
CA ARG A 197 -22.33 -10.57 -0.08
C ARG A 197 -23.16 -9.30 0.11
N ALA A 198 -23.96 -8.97 -0.90
CA ALA A 198 -24.89 -7.83 -0.84
C ALA A 198 -25.90 -7.93 0.32
N ASP A 199 -26.19 -9.14 0.81
CA ASP A 199 -27.04 -9.40 1.99
C ASP A 199 -26.30 -9.23 3.34
N GLY A 200 -25.03 -8.79 3.31
CA GLY A 200 -24.17 -8.63 4.49
C GLY A 200 -23.62 -9.95 5.06
N GLN A 201 -24.00 -11.10 4.51
CA GLN A 201 -23.53 -12.40 4.99
C GLN A 201 -22.23 -12.82 4.31
N PRO A 202 -21.36 -13.59 4.99
CA PRO A 202 -20.19 -14.18 4.35
C PRO A 202 -20.57 -15.06 3.16
N HIS A 203 -19.69 -15.15 2.17
CA HIS A 203 -19.82 -16.14 1.10
C HIS A 203 -19.71 -17.56 1.67
N SER A 204 -20.58 -18.46 1.20
CA SER A 204 -20.51 -19.86 1.58
C SER A 204 -19.27 -20.52 0.99
N LEU A 205 -18.69 -21.50 1.70
CA LEU A 205 -17.52 -22.22 1.21
C LEU A 205 -17.80 -22.93 -0.12
N ALA A 206 -19.03 -23.44 -0.31
CA ALA A 206 -19.45 -24.05 -1.56
C ALA A 206 -19.45 -23.06 -2.74
N ALA A 207 -19.96 -21.84 -2.53
CA ALA A 207 -19.96 -20.80 -3.57
C ALA A 207 -18.54 -20.39 -3.97
N ILE A 208 -17.65 -20.25 -2.98
CA ILE A 208 -16.23 -19.96 -3.23
C ILE A 208 -15.59 -21.09 -4.04
N ALA A 209 -15.76 -22.36 -3.62
CA ALA A 209 -15.18 -23.52 -4.30
C ALA A 209 -15.64 -23.64 -5.76
N HIS A 210 -16.92 -23.36 -6.00
CA HIS A 210 -17.53 -23.48 -7.31
C HIS A 210 -16.91 -22.53 -8.33
N SER A 211 -16.46 -21.34 -7.90
CA SER A 211 -15.84 -20.34 -8.78
C SER A 211 -14.52 -20.78 -9.42
N PHE A 212 -13.88 -21.82 -8.91
CA PHE A 212 -12.65 -22.39 -9.46
C PHE A 212 -12.69 -23.93 -9.56
N HIS A 213 -13.90 -24.49 -9.71
CA HIS A 213 -14.14 -25.92 -9.95
C HIS A 213 -13.49 -26.86 -8.92
N ALA A 214 -13.41 -26.45 -7.65
CA ALA A 214 -12.83 -27.26 -6.58
C ALA A 214 -13.89 -27.93 -5.70
N SER A 215 -13.50 -28.99 -4.98
CA SER A 215 -14.32 -29.58 -3.92
C SER A 215 -14.30 -28.71 -2.66
N GLY A 216 -15.46 -28.53 -2.03
CA GLY A 216 -15.62 -27.69 -0.83
C GLY A 216 -14.83 -28.19 0.40
N GLN A 217 -14.39 -29.45 0.43
CA GLN A 217 -13.66 -30.04 1.56
C GLN A 217 -12.33 -29.33 1.84
N SER A 218 -11.63 -28.89 0.79
CA SER A 218 -10.38 -28.14 0.93
C SER A 218 -10.59 -26.80 1.64
N LEU A 219 -11.67 -26.09 1.29
CA LEU A 219 -12.07 -24.84 1.92
C LEU A 219 -12.59 -25.04 3.35
N THR A 220 -13.30 -26.14 3.63
CA THR A 220 -13.72 -26.47 5.01
C THR A 220 -12.52 -26.64 5.92
N ARG A 221 -11.48 -27.36 5.46
CA ARG A 221 -10.24 -27.51 6.22
C ARG A 221 -9.49 -26.19 6.39
N LEU A 222 -9.46 -25.35 5.36
CA LEU A 222 -8.87 -24.01 5.46
C LEU A 222 -9.63 -23.12 6.45
N ALA A 223 -10.97 -23.13 6.40
CA ALA A 223 -11.83 -22.37 7.31
C ALA A 223 -11.71 -22.83 8.77
N ARG A 224 -11.31 -24.08 9.02
CA ARG A 224 -11.00 -24.60 10.37
C ARG A 224 -9.55 -24.39 10.78
N GLY A 225 -8.71 -23.81 9.92
CA GLY A 225 -7.28 -23.69 10.16
C GLY A 225 -6.58 -25.04 10.22
N GLU A 226 -7.08 -26.06 9.51
CA GLU A 226 -6.57 -27.44 9.52
C GLU A 226 -5.71 -27.77 8.28
N GLY A 227 -5.76 -26.95 7.23
CA GLY A 227 -5.02 -27.18 5.98
C GLY A 227 -4.60 -25.89 5.28
N LEU A 228 -3.67 -26.03 4.34
CA LEU A 228 -3.29 -24.99 3.40
C LEU A 228 -3.99 -25.23 2.05
N PRO A 229 -4.41 -24.16 1.34
CA PRO A 229 -4.84 -24.30 -0.04
C PRO A 229 -3.62 -24.68 -0.89
N ASN A 230 -3.83 -25.50 -1.92
CA ASN A 230 -2.84 -25.60 -2.99
C ASN A 230 -2.80 -24.30 -3.81
N LEU A 231 -1.79 -24.11 -4.66
CA LEU A 231 -1.61 -22.85 -5.40
C LEU A 231 -2.81 -22.50 -6.29
N ALA A 232 -3.45 -23.49 -6.92
CA ALA A 232 -4.63 -23.27 -7.75
C ALA A 232 -5.82 -22.79 -6.92
N ALA A 233 -6.06 -23.40 -5.76
CA ALA A 233 -7.11 -22.99 -4.83
C ALA A 233 -6.83 -21.59 -4.24
N ALA A 234 -5.57 -21.28 -3.89
CA ALA A 234 -5.19 -19.95 -3.42
C ALA A 234 -5.47 -18.88 -4.48
N ALA A 235 -5.07 -19.13 -5.73
CA ALA A 235 -5.35 -18.23 -6.85
C ALA A 235 -6.86 -18.10 -7.13
N GLY A 236 -7.61 -19.19 -7.02
CA GLY A 236 -9.07 -19.19 -7.16
C GLY A 236 -9.77 -18.33 -6.10
N ILE A 237 -9.40 -18.50 -4.83
CA ILE A 237 -9.92 -17.69 -3.72
C ILE A 237 -9.60 -16.20 -3.94
N GLN A 238 -8.35 -15.88 -4.29
CA GLN A 238 -7.93 -14.49 -4.50
C GLN A 238 -8.71 -13.83 -5.64
N ARG A 239 -8.89 -14.54 -6.76
CA ARG A 239 -9.70 -14.07 -7.89
C ARG A 239 -11.16 -13.86 -7.52
N PHE A 240 -11.75 -14.80 -6.77
CA PHE A 240 -13.13 -14.70 -6.31
C PHE A 240 -13.38 -13.43 -5.49
N TYR A 241 -12.43 -13.06 -4.61
CA TYR A 241 -12.53 -11.86 -3.78
C TYR A 241 -11.96 -10.59 -4.44
N GLY A 242 -11.43 -10.69 -5.68
CA GLY A 242 -10.81 -9.58 -6.38
C GLY A 242 -9.58 -9.01 -5.68
N VAL A 243 -8.76 -9.84 -5.03
CA VAL A 243 -7.52 -9.44 -4.36
C VAL A 243 -6.28 -9.90 -5.13
N ASP A 244 -5.16 -9.24 -4.87
CA ASP A 244 -3.91 -9.47 -5.59
C ASP A 244 -3.33 -10.88 -5.44
N GLY A 245 -2.56 -11.25 -6.46
CA GLY A 245 -1.72 -12.44 -6.47
C GLY A 245 -0.73 -12.41 -5.30
N GLY A 246 -0.99 -13.22 -4.28
CA GLY A 246 -0.10 -13.33 -3.11
C GLY A 246 -0.78 -12.97 -1.79
N PHE A 247 -1.99 -12.40 -1.80
CA PHE A 247 -2.70 -12.00 -0.58
C PHE A 247 -2.71 -13.11 0.50
N LEU A 248 -2.93 -14.37 0.13
CA LEU A 248 -2.97 -15.46 1.11
C LEU A 248 -1.59 -15.92 1.58
N LEU A 249 -0.58 -15.87 0.71
CA LEU A 249 0.70 -16.59 0.89
C LEU A 249 1.90 -15.70 1.14
N ALA A 250 1.84 -14.41 0.76
CA ALA A 250 2.90 -13.44 0.99
C ALA A 250 3.15 -13.29 2.49
N ASP A 251 4.40 -13.12 2.91
CA ASP A 251 4.66 -12.76 4.30
C ASP A 251 4.14 -11.34 4.62
N ASP A 252 4.08 -11.00 5.90
CA ASP A 252 3.53 -9.71 6.35
C ASP A 252 4.30 -8.50 5.80
N THR A 253 5.62 -8.62 5.65
CA THR A 253 6.44 -7.54 5.07
C THR A 253 6.13 -7.36 3.59
N GLU A 254 6.04 -8.46 2.84
CA GLU A 254 5.75 -8.45 1.40
C GLU A 254 4.32 -7.97 1.11
N ALA A 255 3.34 -8.42 1.89
CA ALA A 255 1.95 -7.96 1.78
C ALA A 255 1.85 -6.46 2.05
N LEU A 256 2.50 -5.97 3.10
CA LEU A 256 2.49 -4.55 3.44
C LEU A 256 3.24 -3.70 2.40
N ALA A 257 4.38 -4.16 1.90
CA ALA A 257 5.13 -3.46 0.86
C ALA A 257 4.30 -3.33 -0.43
N THR A 258 3.59 -4.39 -0.81
CA THR A 258 2.71 -4.38 -1.99
C THR A 258 1.55 -3.39 -1.81
N ALA A 259 0.87 -3.42 -0.65
CA ALA A 259 -0.21 -2.49 -0.35
C ALA A 259 0.26 -1.03 -0.36
N LEU A 260 1.41 -0.74 0.25
CA LEU A 260 2.00 0.61 0.25
C LEU A 260 2.43 1.07 -1.14
N ALA A 261 2.94 0.17 -1.98
CA ALA A 261 3.27 0.49 -3.37
C ALA A 261 2.01 0.83 -4.19
N GLY A 262 0.91 0.10 -3.98
CA GLY A 262 -0.39 0.40 -4.60
C GLY A 262 -0.91 1.77 -4.20
N ILE A 263 -0.93 2.07 -2.90
CA ILE A 263 -1.31 3.38 -2.36
C ILE A 263 -0.41 4.49 -2.93
N GLY A 264 0.91 4.25 -2.99
CA GLY A 264 1.86 5.20 -3.58
C GLY A 264 1.55 5.49 -5.05
N HIS A 265 1.25 4.46 -5.84
CA HIS A 265 0.88 4.62 -7.24
C HIS A 265 -0.44 5.39 -7.43
N GLU A 266 -1.44 5.13 -6.59
CA GLU A 266 -2.70 5.86 -6.59
C GLU A 266 -2.50 7.34 -6.26
N LEU A 267 -1.71 7.64 -5.22
CA LEU A 267 -1.37 9.01 -4.82
C LEU A 267 -0.58 9.75 -5.90
N GLU A 268 0.40 9.10 -6.53
CA GLU A 268 1.14 9.68 -7.66
C GLU A 268 0.22 9.97 -8.85
N THR A 269 -0.69 9.05 -9.16
CA THR A 269 -1.63 9.21 -10.28
C THR A 269 -2.61 10.34 -9.99
N ALA A 270 -3.13 10.41 -8.76
CA ALA A 270 -4.00 11.50 -8.30
C ALA A 270 -3.27 12.85 -8.35
N GLY A 271 -2.02 12.91 -7.88
CA GLY A 271 -1.17 14.10 -7.96
C GLY A 271 -0.93 14.56 -9.39
N ARG A 272 -0.54 13.67 -10.31
CA ARG A 272 -0.36 13.99 -11.74
C ARG A 272 -1.66 14.45 -12.40
N ASN A 273 -2.79 13.90 -11.98
CA ASN A 273 -4.11 14.31 -12.48
C ASN A 273 -4.54 15.67 -11.92
N ALA A 274 -4.15 16.00 -10.69
CA ALA A 274 -4.36 17.33 -10.08
C ALA A 274 -3.44 18.40 -10.71
N GLU A 275 -2.19 18.06 -11.02
CA GLU A 275 -1.23 18.93 -11.71
C GLU A 275 -1.62 19.22 -13.16
N ASN A 276 -2.36 18.31 -13.81
CA ASN A 276 -2.85 18.50 -15.18
C ASN A 276 -4.30 17.99 -15.35
N PRO A 277 -5.30 18.80 -14.96
CA PRO A 277 -6.70 18.40 -15.00
C PRO A 277 -7.17 18.07 -16.44
N MET A 278 -6.56 18.70 -17.45
CA MET A 278 -6.83 18.40 -18.87
C MET A 278 -6.40 16.96 -19.23
N LEU A 279 -5.20 16.53 -18.82
CA LEU A 279 -4.73 15.16 -19.03
C LEU A 279 -5.54 14.13 -18.23
N ALA A 280 -6.07 14.51 -17.06
CA ALA A 280 -6.96 13.65 -16.28
C ALA A 280 -8.27 13.37 -17.03
N VAL A 281 -8.91 14.40 -17.60
CA VAL A 281 -10.12 14.28 -18.43
C VAL A 281 -9.86 13.44 -19.69
N LEU A 282 -8.72 13.65 -20.36
CA LEU A 282 -8.32 12.88 -21.54
C LEU A 282 -8.03 11.39 -21.26
N ARG A 283 -7.73 11.01 -20.01
CA ARG A 283 -7.53 9.62 -19.59
C ARG A 283 -8.82 8.97 -19.10
N ALA A 284 -9.67 9.72 -18.40
CA ALA A 284 -10.93 9.24 -17.85
C ALA A 284 -11.99 8.99 -18.94
N HIS A 285 -11.93 9.77 -20.01
CA HIS A 285 -12.83 9.65 -21.15
C HIS A 285 -12.00 9.24 -22.38
N ASP A 286 -12.56 8.42 -23.28
CA ASP A 286 -11.88 8.03 -24.54
C ASP A 286 -11.82 9.19 -25.55
N VAL A 287 -11.26 10.32 -25.11
CA VAL A 287 -11.16 11.56 -25.89
C VAL A 287 -10.06 11.45 -26.95
N ARG A 288 -9.15 10.47 -26.83
CA ARG A 288 -8.09 10.19 -27.81
C ARG A 288 -8.66 9.90 -29.21
N SER A 289 -9.75 9.14 -29.28
CA SER A 289 -10.47 8.87 -30.53
C SER A 289 -11.02 10.14 -31.19
N ILE A 290 -11.49 11.10 -30.39
CA ILE A 290 -12.05 12.37 -30.85
C ILE A 290 -10.92 13.30 -31.31
N VAL A 291 -9.87 13.48 -30.50
CA VAL A 291 -8.72 14.34 -30.81
C VAL A 291 -7.99 13.88 -32.08
N THR A 292 -7.80 12.56 -32.26
CA THR A 292 -7.15 12.00 -33.45
C THR A 292 -7.94 12.30 -34.73
N ARG A 293 -9.27 12.32 -34.66
CA ARG A 293 -10.13 12.65 -35.80
C ARG A 293 -10.26 14.15 -36.01
N ALA A 294 -10.36 14.92 -34.92
CA ALA A 294 -10.39 16.38 -34.95
C ALA A 294 -9.12 16.97 -35.58
N GLY A 295 -7.95 16.33 -35.36
CA GLY A 295 -6.68 16.67 -36.00
C GLY A 295 -6.68 16.64 -37.54
N ARG A 296 -7.71 16.08 -38.18
CA ARG A 296 -7.87 16.04 -39.64
C ARG A 296 -8.82 17.12 -40.17
N LEU A 297 -9.44 17.91 -39.29
CA LEU A 297 -10.39 18.95 -39.66
C LEU A 297 -9.69 20.26 -40.03
N SER A 298 -10.30 21.01 -40.95
CA SER A 298 -9.92 22.39 -41.25
C SER A 298 -10.28 23.31 -40.07
N PRO A 299 -9.73 24.54 -39.98
CA PRO A 299 -10.08 25.48 -38.91
C PRO A 299 -11.58 25.77 -38.78
N ALA A 300 -12.32 25.79 -39.89
CA ALA A 300 -13.79 25.89 -39.87
C ALA A 300 -14.46 24.63 -39.31
N GLY A 301 -13.92 23.45 -39.61
CA GLY A 301 -14.37 22.18 -39.03
C GLY A 301 -14.11 22.09 -37.51
N TRP A 302 -13.00 22.66 -37.03
CA TRP A 302 -12.73 22.80 -35.60
C TRP A 302 -13.77 23.65 -34.89
N LYS A 303 -14.14 24.79 -35.48
CA LYS A 303 -15.20 25.66 -34.93
C LYS A 303 -16.54 24.93 -34.86
N SER A 304 -16.92 24.24 -35.94
CA SER A 304 -18.17 23.46 -35.97
C SER A 304 -18.19 22.32 -34.96
N LEU A 305 -17.04 21.67 -34.70
CA LEU A 305 -16.94 20.63 -33.68
C LEU A 305 -17.08 21.21 -32.26
N ALA A 306 -16.47 22.37 -32.00
CA ALA A 306 -16.59 23.07 -30.72
C ALA A 306 -18.04 23.50 -30.46
N ASP A 307 -18.69 24.15 -31.43
CA ASP A 307 -20.09 24.59 -31.33
C ASP A 307 -21.03 23.39 -31.07
N HIS A 308 -20.75 22.23 -31.69
CA HIS A 308 -21.54 21.01 -31.46
C HIS A 308 -21.33 20.41 -30.07
N LEU A 309 -20.11 20.46 -29.53
CA LEU A 309 -19.82 20.02 -28.17
C LEU A 309 -20.51 20.92 -27.14
N ASP A 310 -20.51 22.24 -27.36
CA ASP A 310 -21.23 23.19 -26.50
C ASP A 310 -22.74 22.91 -26.49
N ASP A 311 -23.31 22.60 -27.65
CA ASP A 311 -24.72 22.20 -27.76
C ASP A 311 -25.04 20.89 -27.03
N LEU A 312 -24.14 19.91 -27.09
CA LEU A 312 -24.30 18.63 -26.37
C LEU A 312 -24.21 18.85 -24.86
N LEU A 313 -23.21 19.59 -24.39
CA LEU A 313 -23.04 19.92 -22.97
C LEU A 313 -24.21 20.75 -22.42
N ALA A 314 -24.79 21.63 -23.24
CA ALA A 314 -26.00 22.37 -22.89
C ALA A 314 -27.23 21.47 -22.75
N ARG A 315 -27.37 20.43 -23.59
CA ARG A 315 -28.46 19.45 -23.50
C ARG A 315 -28.33 18.56 -22.27
N GLU A 316 -27.10 18.23 -21.87
CA GLU A 316 -26.81 17.45 -20.66
C GLU A 316 -26.88 18.28 -19.38
N GLY A 317 -27.16 19.59 -19.48
CA GLY A 317 -27.29 20.49 -18.33
C GLY A 317 -25.96 20.87 -17.67
N VAL A 318 -24.84 20.60 -18.35
CA VAL A 318 -23.47 20.88 -17.86
C VAL A 318 -23.05 22.31 -18.20
N LEU A 319 -23.64 22.91 -19.25
CA LEU A 319 -23.46 24.32 -19.60
C LEU A 319 -24.80 25.08 -19.61
N VAL A 320 -24.83 26.27 -19.00
CA VAL A 320 -25.96 27.19 -19.12
C VAL A 320 -25.88 27.88 -20.47
N ARG A 321 -26.93 27.73 -21.31
CA ARG A 321 -27.01 28.41 -22.60
C ARG A 321 -26.99 29.94 -22.40
N PRO A 322 -26.04 30.67 -22.98
CA PRO A 322 -26.16 32.11 -23.08
C PRO A 322 -27.23 32.42 -24.13
N GLY A 323 -28.41 32.87 -23.68
CA GLY A 323 -29.49 33.31 -24.59
C GLY A 323 -30.92 32.98 -24.17
N ALA A 324 -31.16 32.28 -23.06
CA ALA A 324 -32.52 32.02 -22.55
C ALA A 324 -33.09 33.21 -21.75
N GLY A 325 -32.93 34.43 -22.27
CA GLY A 325 -33.35 35.65 -21.59
C GLY A 325 -33.53 36.80 -22.56
N LEU A 326 -34.52 36.72 -23.45
CA LEU A 326 -35.39 37.82 -23.90
C LEU A 326 -36.34 37.31 -24.99
N GLU A 327 -37.63 37.62 -24.82
CA GLU A 327 -38.83 37.42 -25.69
C GLU A 327 -39.89 36.54 -25.00
N ARG A 328 -41.07 37.00 -24.57
CA ARG A 328 -41.79 38.28 -24.69
C ARG A 328 -42.64 38.48 -23.43
N ALA A 329 -42.61 39.69 -22.88
CA ALA A 329 -43.72 40.19 -22.08
C ALA A 329 -44.93 40.37 -23.00
N HIS A 330 -46.04 39.66 -22.72
CA HIS A 330 -47.34 40.06 -23.25
C HIS A 330 -47.94 41.14 -22.32
N PRO A 331 -48.49 42.22 -22.89
CA PRO A 331 -48.89 43.41 -22.14
C PRO A 331 -50.20 43.20 -21.39
N MET A 332 -50.30 43.81 -20.21
CA MET A 332 -51.55 44.00 -19.49
C MET A 332 -52.56 44.77 -20.34
N ALA A 333 -53.78 44.22 -20.44
CA ALA A 333 -54.95 44.99 -20.82
C ALA A 333 -55.41 45.84 -19.62
N VAL A 334 -55.47 47.15 -19.83
CA VAL A 334 -56.08 48.15 -18.94
C VAL A 334 -57.59 48.23 -19.28
N PRO A 335 -58.48 48.49 -18.31
CA PRO A 335 -59.91 48.29 -18.43
C PRO A 335 -60.62 49.41 -19.18
N ASP A 336 -61.67 49.05 -19.91
CA ASP A 336 -62.68 49.96 -20.48
C ASP A 336 -63.68 50.37 -19.39
N ASP A 337 -63.66 51.65 -19.01
CA ASP A 337 -64.74 52.32 -18.32
C ASP A 337 -65.24 53.47 -19.20
N LEU A 338 -66.50 53.40 -19.66
CA LEU A 338 -67.50 54.47 -19.47
C LEU A 338 -68.83 54.17 -20.21
N LYS A 339 -69.85 53.94 -19.36
CA LYS A 339 -71.26 54.43 -19.42
C LYS A 339 -72.21 53.87 -20.49
N ALA A 340 -73.26 53.21 -20.03
CA ALA A 340 -74.58 53.80 -19.70
C ALA A 340 -75.54 52.63 -19.38
N ALA A 341 -76.07 52.52 -18.17
CA ALA A 341 -77.32 53.12 -17.68
C ALA A 341 -78.51 52.15 -17.80
N GLU A 342 -79.35 52.17 -16.75
CA GLU A 342 -80.69 51.57 -16.64
C GLU A 342 -80.72 50.04 -16.45
N GLY A 343 -81.45 49.44 -15.51
CA GLY A 343 -82.37 49.88 -14.47
C GLY A 343 -82.91 48.59 -13.83
N GLY A 344 -82.90 48.46 -12.51
CA GLY A 344 -84.17 48.38 -11.78
C GLY A 344 -84.28 47.06 -11.00
N ALA A 345 -84.34 47.19 -9.67
CA ALA A 345 -84.58 46.17 -8.66
C ALA A 345 -86.03 45.61 -8.70
N PRO A 346 -86.49 44.70 -7.81
CA PRO A 346 -85.80 43.92 -6.78
C PRO A 346 -85.88 42.39 -6.95
#